data_AF-A0A528CH77-F1
#
_entry.id   AF-A0A528CH77-F1
#
_cell.length_a   1.000
_cell.length_b   1.000
_cell.length_c   1.000
_cell.angle_alpha   90.00
_cell.angle_beta   90.00
_cell.angle_gamma   90.00
#
_symmetry.space_group_name_H-M   'P 1'
#
loop_
_entity.id
_entity.type
_entity.pdbx_description
1 polymer ?
#
loop_
_entity_poly.entity_id
_entity_poly.type
_entity_poly.pdbx_seq_one_letter_code
_entity_poly.pdbx_strand_id
1 'polypeptide(L)' 'AEASRRGITPLARIVSWATAGVDPQIMGTGPIPASRKALAKAGWTVGDLDLVEANEAFAAQACAVNKDMGWDPSI' A
#
# COMPACT_ATOMS: atom_id res chain seq x y z
N ALA A 1 -16.51 9.07 -15.64
CA ALA A 1 -17.52 9.05 -16.72
C ALA A 1 -18.76 8.26 -16.31
N GLU A 2 -18.65 6.96 -16.04
CA GLU A 2 -19.81 6.13 -15.71
C GLU A 2 -20.47 6.46 -14.37
N ALA A 3 -19.69 6.69 -13.31
CA ALA A 3 -20.23 7.10 -12.02
C ALA A 3 -21.05 8.40 -12.13
N SER A 4 -20.54 9.40 -12.84
CA SER A 4 -21.23 10.66 -13.14
C SER A 4 -22.51 10.43 -13.96
N ARG A 5 -22.47 9.56 -14.98
CA ARG A 5 -23.65 9.21 -15.79
C ARG A 5 -24.77 8.60 -14.95
N ARG A 6 -24.42 7.87 -13.89
CA ARG A 6 -25.35 7.22 -12.97
C ARG A 6 -25.70 8.06 -11.74
N GLY A 7 -25.19 9.29 -11.62
CA GLY A 7 -25.40 10.14 -10.45
C GLY A 7 -24.77 9.62 -9.15
N ILE A 8 -23.73 8.78 -9.25
CA ILE A 8 -23.01 8.22 -8.09
C ILE A 8 -21.82 9.12 -7.76
N THR A 9 -21.74 9.59 -6.52
CA THR A 9 -20.59 10.34 -6.00
C THR A 9 -19.46 9.38 -5.62
N PRO A 10 -18.31 9.37 -6.31
CA PRO A 10 -17.18 8.54 -5.94
C PRO A 10 -16.56 9.03 -4.62
N LEU A 11 -16.25 8.10 -3.71
CA LEU A 11 -15.59 8.42 -2.44
C LEU A 11 -14.06 8.51 -2.58
N ALA A 12 -13.48 7.74 -3.51
CA ALA A 12 -12.05 7.69 -3.77
C ALA A 12 -11.80 7.24 -5.22
N ARG A 13 -10.53 7.28 -5.64
CA ARG A 13 -10.07 6.75 -6.92
C ARG A 13 -8.86 5.86 -6.69
N ILE A 14 -8.84 4.71 -7.35
CA ILE A 14 -7.65 3.84 -7.38
C ILE A 14 -6.60 4.52 -8.28
N VAL A 15 -5.50 4.97 -7.69
CA VAL A 15 -4.42 5.67 -8.41
C VAL A 15 -3.48 4.68 -9.08
N SER A 16 -3.08 3.63 -8.37
CA SER A 16 -2.23 2.56 -8.88
C SER A 16 -2.45 1.27 -8.08
N TRP A 17 -1.85 0.18 -8.56
CA TRP A 17 -1.79 -1.09 -7.86
C TRP A 17 -0.60 -1.92 -8.35
N ALA A 18 -0.12 -2.84 -7.52
CA ALA A 18 0.98 -3.72 -7.86
C ALA A 18 0.93 -5.04 -7.10
N THR A 19 1.57 -6.05 -7.69
CA THR A 19 1.86 -7.34 -7.06
C THR A 19 3.36 -7.61 -7.17
N ALA A 20 3.87 -8.33 -6.17
CA ALA A 20 5.26 -8.78 -6.10
C ALA A 20 5.31 -10.14 -5.40
N GLY A 21 6.18 -11.02 -5.88
CA GLY A 21 6.53 -12.27 -5.19
C GLY A 21 7.74 -12.06 -4.29
N VAL A 22 7.79 -12.80 -3.20
CA VAL A 22 8.93 -12.88 -2.26
C VAL A 22 9.21 -14.35 -1.95
N ASP A 23 10.36 -14.62 -1.34
CA ASP A 23 10.67 -15.97 -0.85
C ASP A 23 9.61 -16.42 0.18
N PRO A 24 9.02 -17.63 0.04
CA PRO A 24 8.04 -18.16 0.98
C PRO A 24 8.50 -18.16 2.45
N GLN A 25 9.79 -18.32 2.72
CA GLN A 25 10.34 -18.31 4.08
C GLN A 25 10.18 -16.95 4.78
N ILE A 26 10.01 -15.87 4.01
CA ILE A 26 9.80 -14.50 4.49
C ILE A 26 8.54 -13.88 3.88
N MET A 27 7.51 -14.70 3.60
CA MET A 27 6.31 -14.27 2.87
C MET A 27 5.63 -13.02 3.44
N GLY A 28 5.73 -12.79 4.76
CA GLY A 28 5.21 -11.59 5.42
C GLY A 28 5.84 -10.27 4.95
N THR A 29 6.98 -10.31 4.24
CA THR A 29 7.63 -9.13 3.65
C THR A 29 7.01 -8.69 2.33
N GLY A 30 6.05 -9.45 1.78
CA GLY A 30 5.39 -9.16 0.51
C GLY A 30 4.88 -7.72 0.32
N PRO A 31 4.35 -7.04 1.35
CA PRO A 31 3.95 -5.64 1.24
C PRO A 31 5.09 -4.69 0.85
N ILE A 32 6.35 -4.97 1.23
CA ILE A 32 7.48 -4.07 0.95
C ILE A 32 7.68 -3.85 -0.57
N PRO A 33 7.95 -4.89 -1.38
CA PRO A 33 8.12 -4.70 -2.82
C PRO A 33 6.80 -4.35 -3.52
N ALA A 34 5.65 -4.82 -3.03
CA ALA A 34 4.36 -4.49 -3.63
C ALA A 34 4.02 -3.00 -3.47
N SER A 35 4.13 -2.45 -2.25
CA SER A 35 3.86 -1.05 -1.95
C SER A 35 4.83 -0.11 -2.64
N ARG A 36 6.15 -0.41 -2.63
CA ARG A 36 7.15 0.37 -3.38
C ARG A 36 6.82 0.46 -4.87
N LYS A 37 6.41 -0.66 -5.48
CA LYS A 37 6.03 -0.71 -6.90
C LYS A 37 4.73 0.05 -7.18
N ALA A 38 3.74 0.00 -6.28
CA ALA A 38 2.51 0.77 -6.41
C ALA A 38 2.76 2.28 -6.29
N LEU A 39 3.55 2.71 -5.30
CA LEU A 39 3.95 4.11 -5.12
C LEU A 39 4.70 4.64 -6.34
N ALA A 40 5.69 3.89 -6.84
CA ALA A 40 6.44 4.25 -8.04
C ALA A 40 5.53 4.41 -9.27
N LYS A 41 4.52 3.54 -9.45
CA LYS A 41 3.52 3.67 -10.52
C LYS A 41 2.60 4.89 -10.36
N ALA A 42 2.33 5.30 -9.12
CA ALA A 42 1.55 6.49 -8.81
C ALA A 42 2.39 7.78 -8.92
N GLY A 43 3.72 7.68 -8.98
CA GLY A 43 4.62 8.81 -8.86
C GLY A 43 4.67 9.38 -7.44
N TRP A 44 4.41 8.55 -6.43
CA TRP A 44 4.37 8.92 -5.01
C TRP A 44 5.57 8.37 -4.26
N THR A 45 5.83 8.97 -3.10
CA THR A 45 6.76 8.54 -2.07
C THR A 45 6.00 8.15 -0.81
N VAL A 46 6.68 7.55 0.17
CA VAL A 46 6.05 7.20 1.45
C VAL A 46 5.61 8.43 2.25
N GLY A 47 6.25 9.59 2.04
CA GLY A 47 5.90 10.84 2.71
C GLY A 47 4.67 11.55 2.11
N ASP A 48 4.17 11.06 0.96
CA ASP A 48 2.93 11.55 0.34
C ASP A 48 1.69 10.80 0.86
N LEU A 49 1.86 9.85 1.80
CA LEU A 49 0.78 9.07 2.38
C LEU A 49 0.23 9.76 3.63
N ASP A 50 -1.10 9.91 3.69
CA ASP A 50 -1.79 10.48 4.85
C ASP A 50 -2.38 9.40 5.80
N LEU A 51 -2.54 8.17 5.30
CA LEU A 51 -3.08 7.03 6.04
C LEU A 51 -2.56 5.72 5.43
N VAL A 52 -2.13 4.77 6.26
CA VAL A 52 -1.64 3.46 5.81
C VAL A 52 -2.44 2.31 6.39
N GLU A 53 -3.17 1.62 5.51
CA GLU A 53 -3.82 0.34 5.85
C GLU A 53 -2.89 -0.82 5.47
N ALA A 54 -2.15 -1.32 6.46
CA ALA A 54 -1.26 -2.46 6.31
C ALA A 54 -1.77 -3.65 7.14
N ASN A 55 -2.25 -4.71 6.46
CA ASN A 55 -2.82 -5.87 7.13
C ASN A 55 -1.81 -6.56 8.09
N GLU A 56 -2.20 -6.69 9.35
CA GLU A 56 -1.37 -7.25 10.42
C GLU A 56 -1.56 -8.76 10.57
N ALA A 57 -1.18 -9.55 9.55
CA ALA A 57 -1.28 -11.01 9.63
C ALA A 57 -0.57 -11.59 10.87
N PHE A 58 0.59 -11.00 11.21
CA PHE A 58 1.33 -11.22 12.45
C PHE A 58 2.03 -9.93 12.88
N ALA A 59 2.22 -9.74 14.19
CA ALA A 59 2.93 -8.56 14.72
C ALA A 59 4.39 -8.48 14.23
N ALA A 60 5.10 -9.61 14.18
CA ALA A 60 6.50 -9.64 13.75
C ALA A 60 6.69 -9.13 12.31
N GLN A 61 5.80 -9.55 11.38
CA GLN A 61 5.88 -9.08 10.00
C GLN A 61 5.45 -7.62 9.88
N ALA A 62 4.43 -7.18 10.63
CA ALA A 62 3.95 -5.79 10.59
C ALA A 62 5.06 -4.82 11.02
N CYS A 63 5.75 -5.14 12.12
CA CYS A 63 6.91 -4.38 12.57
C CYS A 63 8.04 -4.36 11.53
N ALA A 64 8.31 -5.49 10.87
CA ALA A 64 9.34 -5.58 9.83
C ALA A 64 8.98 -4.72 8.60
N VAL A 65 7.73 -4.80 8.12
CA VAL A 65 7.22 -4.01 6.99
C VAL A 65 7.25 -2.53 7.31
N ASN A 66 6.75 -2.11 8.47
CA ASN A 66 6.74 -0.69 8.87
C ASN A 66 8.16 -0.12 8.93
N LYS A 67 9.09 -0.89 9.51
CA LYS A 67 10.50 -0.48 9.61
C LYS A 67 11.17 -0.32 8.24
N ASP A 68 10.92 -1.24 7.30
CA ASP A 68 11.56 -1.22 5.97
C ASP A 68 10.92 -0.18 5.04
N MET A 69 9.58 -0.06 5.09
CA MET A 69 8.87 0.94 4.31
C MET A 69 9.22 2.36 4.75
N GLY A 70 9.44 2.58 6.05
CA GLY A 70 9.81 3.90 6.58
C GLY A 70 8.70 4.94 6.46
N TRP A 71 7.45 4.52 6.33
CA TRP A 71 6.30 5.40 6.53
C TRP A 71 6.14 5.72 8.02
N ASP A 72 5.46 6.81 8.33
CA ASP A 72 5.19 7.23 9.70
C ASP A 72 4.21 6.23 10.36
N PRO A 73 4.55 5.58 11.49
CA PRO A 73 3.61 4.68 12.18
C PRO A 73 2.45 5.40 12.87
N SER A 74 2.44 6.73 12.90
CA SER A 74 1.37 7.55 13.48
C SER A 74 0.28 7.95 12.47
N ILE A 75 0.53 7.74 11.17
CA ILE A 75 -0.47 7.91 10.10
C ILE A 75 -1.20 6.61 9.79
#